data_AF-A0A8J7MAC7-F1
#
_entry.id   AF-A0A8J7MAC7-F1
#
_cell.length_a   1.000
_cell.length_b   1.000
_cell.length_c   1.000
_cell.angle_alpha   90.00
_cell.angle_beta   90.00
_cell.angle_gamma   90.00
#
_symmetry.space_group_name_H-M   'P 1'
#
loop_
_entity.id
_entity.type
_entity.pdbx_description
1 polymer ?
#
loop_
_entity_poly.entity_id
_entity_poly.type
_entity_poly.pdbx_seq_one_letter_code
_entity_poly.pdbx_strand_id
1 'polypeptide(L)'
;YRKDTGRSGADRDDFDDAADFVGWYMAKSRSSNGLDMNDAFNHYLAYHEGHTGYRRGSWRSKSWLVGAANQVALQANRYRSQLQGC
;
A
#
# COMPACT_ATOMS: atom_id res chain seq x y z
N TYR A 1 -11.60 2.26 7.16
CA TYR A 1 -12.27 2.06 5.85
C TYR A 1 -13.78 2.16 5.99
N ARG A 2 -14.53 1.10 6.35
CA ARG A 2 -16.02 1.14 6.46
C ARG A 2 -16.56 2.36 7.23
N LYS A 3 -15.99 2.69 8.39
CA LYS A 3 -16.36 3.88 9.18
C LYS A 3 -16.05 5.20 8.46
N ASP A 4 -14.92 5.26 7.79
CA ASP A 4 -14.38 6.50 7.19
C ASP A 4 -14.99 6.77 5.81
N THR A 5 -15.43 5.72 5.10
CA THR A 5 -16.01 5.80 3.76
C THR A 5 -17.53 5.61 3.74
N GLY A 6 -18.13 5.21 4.87
CA GLY A 6 -19.56 4.88 4.94
C GLY A 6 -19.93 3.57 4.25
N ARG A 7 -18.96 2.81 3.70
CA ARG A 7 -19.19 1.53 3.02
C ARG A 7 -19.46 0.41 4.02
N SER A 8 -20.64 0.44 4.63
CA SER A 8 -21.09 -0.58 5.57
C SER A 8 -21.28 -1.95 4.93
N GLY A 9 -21.36 -2.08 3.60
CA GLY A 9 -21.45 -3.36 2.89
C GLY A 9 -20.11 -4.02 2.54
N ALA A 10 -18.98 -3.33 2.71
CA ALA A 10 -17.72 -3.82 2.16
C ALA A 10 -17.26 -5.15 2.79
N ASP A 11 -16.88 -6.07 1.91
CA ASP A 11 -16.38 -7.41 2.26
C ASP A 11 -14.90 -7.55 1.85
N ARG A 12 -14.10 -8.20 2.68
CA ARG A 12 -12.67 -8.43 2.39
C ARG A 12 -12.44 -9.62 1.45
N ASP A 13 -13.45 -10.49 1.32
CA ASP A 13 -13.38 -11.67 0.48
C ASP A 13 -13.85 -11.37 -0.96
N ASP A 14 -14.44 -10.18 -1.18
CA ASP A 14 -14.73 -9.62 -2.51
C ASP A 14 -13.52 -8.85 -3.05
N PHE A 15 -13.16 -9.14 -4.31
CA PHE A 15 -11.96 -8.56 -4.92
C PHE A 15 -12.09 -7.05 -5.11
N ASP A 16 -13.25 -6.55 -5.54
CA ASP A 16 -13.44 -5.14 -5.83
C ASP A 16 -13.38 -4.30 -4.55
N ASP A 17 -14.02 -4.78 -3.48
CA ASP A 17 -13.95 -4.15 -2.16
C ASP A 17 -12.54 -4.19 -1.56
N ALA A 18 -11.80 -5.29 -1.75
CA ALA A 18 -10.42 -5.41 -1.31
C ALA A 18 -9.50 -4.44 -2.08
N ALA A 19 -9.66 -4.33 -3.40
CA ALA A 19 -8.90 -3.41 -4.24
C ALA A 19 -9.19 -1.94 -3.88
N ASP A 20 -10.47 -1.58 -3.65
CA ASP A 20 -10.86 -0.24 -3.22
C ASP A 20 -10.26 0.12 -1.86
N PHE A 21 -10.27 -0.83 -0.91
CA PHE A 21 -9.63 -0.63 0.40
C PHE A 21 -8.14 -0.31 0.25
N VAL A 22 -7.41 -1.05 -0.61
CA VAL A 22 -5.98 -0.81 -0.86
C VAL A 22 -5.78 0.59 -1.45
N GLY A 23 -6.57 0.98 -2.45
CA GLY A 23 -6.51 2.32 -3.06
C GLY A 23 -6.79 3.44 -2.04
N TRP A 24 -7.83 3.27 -1.22
CA TRP A 24 -8.17 4.18 -0.12
C TRP A 24 -7.02 4.32 0.89
N TYR A 25 -6.38 3.21 1.25
CA TYR A 25 -5.24 3.22 2.16
C TYR A 25 -4.04 3.96 1.56
N MET A 26 -3.72 3.71 0.28
CA MET A 26 -2.64 4.39 -0.43
C MET A 26 -2.89 5.90 -0.54
N ALA A 27 -4.12 6.33 -0.80
CA ALA A 27 -4.49 7.74 -0.81
C ALA A 27 -4.24 8.41 0.55
N LYS A 28 -4.54 7.72 1.66
CA LYS A 28 -4.18 8.18 3.01
C LYS A 28 -2.69 8.20 3.26
N SER A 29 -1.95 7.23 2.74
CA SER A 29 -0.48 7.22 2.81
C SER A 29 0.12 8.42 2.10
N ARG A 30 -0.39 8.76 0.92
CA ARG A 30 0.00 9.96 0.17
C ARG A 30 -0.28 11.23 0.97
N SER A 31 -1.48 11.38 1.51
CA SER A 31 -1.83 12.59 2.27
C SER A 31 -1.07 12.72 3.60
N SER A 32 -0.78 11.60 4.28
CA SER A 32 -0.20 11.60 5.62
C SER A 32 1.32 11.59 5.64
N ASN A 33 1.94 10.95 4.64
CA ASN A 33 3.38 10.69 4.57
C ASN A 33 4.03 11.15 3.26
N GLY A 34 3.27 11.78 2.35
CA GLY A 34 3.81 12.33 1.10
C GLY A 34 4.25 11.29 0.08
N LEU A 35 3.77 10.04 0.19
CA LEU A 35 4.17 8.96 -0.72
C LEU A 35 3.55 9.16 -2.11
N ASP A 36 4.36 8.97 -3.15
CA ASP A 36 3.86 8.90 -4.52
C ASP A 36 3.02 7.62 -4.70
N MET A 37 1.91 7.71 -5.43
CA MET A 37 1.02 6.55 -5.65
C MET A 37 1.74 5.37 -6.34
N ASN A 38 2.82 5.65 -7.08
CA ASN A 38 3.62 4.63 -7.77
C ASN A 38 4.76 4.06 -6.90
N ASP A 39 4.92 4.54 -5.67
CA ASP A 39 5.93 4.09 -4.73
C ASP A 39 5.45 2.88 -3.93
N ALA A 40 5.35 1.74 -4.63
CA ALA A 40 4.89 0.48 -4.05
C ALA A 40 5.73 0.03 -2.85
N PHE A 41 7.03 0.34 -2.84
CA PHE A 41 7.93 0.03 -1.73
C PHE A 41 7.47 0.72 -0.44
N ASN A 42 7.34 2.05 -0.47
CA ASN A 42 6.98 2.79 0.72
C ASN A 42 5.50 2.60 1.11
N HIS A 43 4.61 2.38 0.14
CA HIS A 43 3.22 2.01 0.44
C HIS A 43 3.12 0.67 1.18
N TYR A 44 3.93 -0.32 0.80
CA TYR A 44 3.97 -1.60 1.51
C TYR A 44 4.47 -1.44 2.95
N LEU A 45 5.53 -0.66 3.16
CA LEU A 45 6.03 -0.35 4.51
C LEU A 45 4.98 0.38 5.36
N ALA A 46 4.28 1.36 4.77
CA ALA A 46 3.21 2.10 5.43
C ALA A 46 2.05 1.18 5.81
N TYR A 47 1.66 0.25 4.94
CA TYR A 47 0.61 -0.72 5.20
C TYR A 47 0.94 -1.63 6.40
N HIS A 48 2.17 -2.13 6.47
CA HIS A 48 2.60 -3.03 7.55
C HIS A 48 2.85 -2.34 8.89
N GLU A 49 3.45 -1.16 8.90
CA GLU A 49 3.78 -0.44 10.14
C GLU A 49 2.66 0.51 10.59
N GLY A 50 1.68 0.76 9.73
CA GLY A 50 0.77 1.90 9.84
C GLY A 50 1.46 3.23 9.48
N HIS A 51 0.66 4.24 9.10
CA HIS A 51 1.19 5.55 8.68
C HIS A 51 2.14 6.19 9.70
N THR A 52 1.80 6.15 11.00
CA THR A 52 2.64 6.72 12.08
C THR A 52 3.91 5.89 12.31
N GLY A 53 3.81 4.55 12.28
CA GLY A 53 4.98 3.67 12.44
C GLY A 53 5.97 3.85 11.30
N TYR A 54 5.47 3.92 10.07
CA TYR A 54 6.27 4.24 8.90
C TYR A 54 7.01 5.57 9.04
N ARG A 55 6.32 6.63 9.44
CA ARG A 55 6.92 7.97 9.65
C ARG A 55 7.97 7.97 10.75
N ARG A 56 7.80 7.15 11.79
CA ARG A 56 8.78 6.95 12.87
C ARG A 56 9.96 6.05 12.44
N GLY A 57 9.88 5.40 11.28
CA GLY A 57 10.95 4.56 10.75
C GLY A 57 11.07 3.20 11.42
N SER A 58 10.03 2.67 12.07
CA SER A 58 10.07 1.38 12.78
C SER A 58 10.36 0.18 11.88
N TRP A 59 10.14 0.31 10.57
CA TRP A 59 10.53 -0.69 9.57
C TRP A 59 12.04 -0.85 9.39
N ARG A 60 12.85 0.16 9.76
CA ARG A 60 14.29 0.16 9.51
C ARG A 60 15.04 -0.94 10.27
N SER A 61 14.52 -1.38 11.42
CA SER A 61 15.06 -2.49 12.21
C SER A 61 14.54 -3.86 11.75
N LYS A 62 13.62 -3.91 10.78
CA LYS A 62 12.97 -5.13 10.31
C LYS A 62 13.47 -5.48 8.91
N SER A 63 14.66 -6.05 8.81
CA SER A 63 15.28 -6.40 7.52
C SER A 63 14.40 -7.28 6.64
N TRP A 64 13.64 -8.21 7.24
CA TRP A 64 12.68 -9.05 6.51
C TRP A 64 11.58 -8.22 5.83
N LEU A 65 11.10 -7.16 6.48
CA LEU A 65 10.03 -6.30 5.96
C LEU A 65 10.54 -5.44 4.82
N VAL A 66 11.76 -4.90 4.94
CA VAL A 66 12.44 -4.20 3.84
C VAL A 66 12.65 -5.14 2.66
N GLY A 67 13.05 -6.40 2.91
CA GLY A 67 13.16 -7.43 1.88
C GLY A 67 11.83 -7.67 1.15
N ALA A 68 10.73 -7.84 1.89
CA ALA A 68 9.40 -8.02 1.31
C ALA A 68 8.94 -6.80 0.50
N ALA A 69 9.14 -5.59 1.01
CA ALA A 69 8.81 -4.35 0.30
C ALA A 69 9.56 -4.23 -1.03
N ASN A 70 10.84 -4.65 -1.08
CA ASN A 70 11.61 -4.70 -2.32
C ASN A 70 11.01 -5.68 -3.34
N GLN A 71 10.60 -6.87 -2.91
CA GLN A 71 9.96 -7.85 -3.81
C GLN A 71 8.66 -7.31 -4.40
N VAL A 72 7.85 -6.64 -3.58
CA VAL A 72 6.60 -5.99 -4.01
C VAL A 72 6.89 -4.88 -5.03
N ALA A 73 7.91 -4.06 -4.81
CA ALA A 73 8.30 -3.02 -5.75
C ALA A 73 8.76 -3.59 -7.11
N LEU A 74 9.52 -4.69 -7.09
CA LEU A 74 9.92 -5.39 -8.31
C LEU A 74 8.70 -5.93 -9.07
N GLN A 75 7.75 -6.53 -8.36
CA GLN A 75 6.52 -7.04 -8.97
C GLN A 75 5.66 -5.91 -9.56
N ALA A 76 5.53 -4.79 -8.87
CA ALA A 76 4.81 -3.61 -9.36
C ALA A 76 5.46 -3.04 -10.63
N ASN A 77 6.79 -2.98 -10.68
CA ASN A 77 7.51 -2.57 -11.88
C ASN A 77 7.27 -3.51 -13.06
N ARG A 78 7.29 -4.83 -12.81
CA ARG A 78 6.98 -5.82 -13.85
C ARG A 78 5.58 -5.61 -14.43
N TYR A 79 4.57 -5.47 -13.57
CA TYR A 79 3.19 -5.23 -14.03
C TYR A 79 3.06 -3.92 -14.80
N ARG A 80 3.72 -2.85 -14.35
CA ARG A 80 3.74 -1.57 -15.07
C ARG A 80 4.28 -1.72 -16.49
N SER A 81 5.42 -2.41 -16.65
CA SER A 81 6.01 -2.65 -17.96
C SER A 81 5.11 -3.50 -18.86
N GLN A 82 4.43 -4.51 -18.29
CA GLN A 82 3.49 -5.33 -19.04
C GLN A 82 2.28 -4.51 -19.52
N LEU A 83 1.71 -3.68 -18.66
CA LEU A 83 0.56 -2.84 -18.98
C LEU A 83 0.90 -1.74 -20.00
N GLN A 84 2.12 -1.21 -20.00
CA GLN A 84 2.58 -0.25 -21.01
C GLN A 84 2.73 -0.85 -22.41
N GLY A 85 2.87 -2.18 -22.50
CA GLY A 85 2.95 -2.92 -23.77
C GLY A 85 1.61 -3.47 -24.25
N CYS A 86 0.51 -3.24 -23.53
CA CYS A 86 -0.85 -3.61 -23.91
C CYS A 86 -1.52 -2.47 -24.69
#